data_AF-S0PCH7-F1
#
_entry.id   AF-S0PCH7-F1
#
_cell.length_a   1.000
_cell.length_b   1.000
_cell.length_c   1.000
_cell.angle_alpha   90.00
_cell.angle_beta   90.00
_cell.angle_gamma   90.00
#
_symmetry.space_group_name_H-M   'P 1'
#
loop_
_entity.id
_entity.type
_entity.pdbx_description
1 polymer ?
#
loop_
_entity_poly.entity_id
_entity_poly.type
_entity_poly.pdbx_seq_one_letter_code
_entity_poly.pdbx_strand_id
1 'polypeptide(L)'
;MHEIQLKTIQQTDLNTIFDISYGPKADLEWMKFNGPYFNDPIETWNTFSNGYGKKLVADPMKKVIIFNNEIIGLVAAYWEDGPLKQWLEVGILLYQKKDWGKRIGSQVLS
;
A
#
# COMPACT_ATOMS: atom_id res chain seq x y z
N MET A 1 -2.42 20.74 -12.23
CA MET A 1 -2.98 20.12 -11.02
C MET A 1 -2.40 18.72 -10.94
N HIS A 2 -1.95 18.28 -9.76
CA HIS A 2 -1.58 16.89 -9.59
C HIS A 2 -2.83 16.06 -9.37
N GLU A 3 -2.93 14.94 -10.06
CA GLU A 3 -4.10 14.07 -10.01
C GLU A 3 -3.82 12.87 -9.10
N ILE A 4 -4.70 12.65 -8.14
CA ILE A 4 -4.73 11.46 -7.28
C ILE A 4 -5.94 10.62 -7.65
N GLN A 5 -5.73 9.33 -7.85
CA GLN A 5 -6.79 8.37 -8.10
C GLN A 5 -6.64 7.14 -7.20
N LEU A 6 -7.78 6.57 -6.80
CA LEU A 6 -7.84 5.29 -6.11
C LEU A 6 -8.48 4.25 -7.02
N LYS A 7 -7.81 3.12 -7.20
CA LYS A 7 -8.28 2.05 -8.10
C LYS A 7 -8.25 0.69 -7.38
N THR A 8 -9.24 -0.15 -7.67
CA THR A 8 -9.25 -1.55 -7.24
C THR A 8 -8.02 -2.28 -7.80
N ILE A 9 -7.28 -2.92 -6.91
CA ILE A 9 -6.02 -3.60 -7.23
C ILE A 9 -6.32 -4.82 -8.11
N GLN A 10 -5.66 -4.89 -9.26
CA GLN A 10 -5.71 -6.03 -10.18
C GLN A 10 -4.46 -6.90 -10.04
N GLN A 11 -4.55 -8.14 -10.52
CA GLN A 11 -3.41 -9.07 -10.53
C GLN A 11 -2.19 -8.47 -11.27
N THR A 12 -2.44 -7.70 -12.34
CA THR A 12 -1.40 -7.02 -13.13
C THR A 12 -0.66 -5.93 -12.36
N ASP A 13 -1.28 -5.37 -11.32
CA ASP A 13 -0.70 -4.28 -10.53
C ASP A 13 0.32 -4.81 -9.51
N LEU A 14 0.28 -6.11 -9.17
CA LEU A 14 1.12 -6.69 -8.11
C LEU A 14 2.62 -6.52 -8.40
N ASN A 15 3.05 -6.66 -9.65
CA ASN A 15 4.46 -6.48 -9.99
C ASN A 15 4.92 -5.05 -9.71
N THR A 16 4.11 -4.06 -10.08
CA THR A 16 4.41 -2.65 -9.79
C THR A 16 4.40 -2.35 -8.31
N ILE A 17 3.43 -2.90 -7.56
CA ILE A 17 3.37 -2.73 -6.10
C ILE A 17 4.63 -3.32 -5.45
N PHE A 18 5.03 -4.53 -5.85
CA PHE A 18 6.25 -5.16 -5.34
C PHE A 18 7.50 -4.35 -5.68
N ASP A 19 7.65 -3.93 -6.95
CA ASP A 19 8.80 -3.16 -7.42
C ASP A 19 9.08 -1.93 -6.55
N ILE A 20 8.03 -1.19 -6.16
CA ILE A 20 8.16 0.03 -5.36
C ILE A 20 8.23 -0.24 -3.85
N SER A 21 7.75 -1.39 -3.37
CA SER A 21 7.69 -1.69 -1.93
C SER A 21 8.94 -2.42 -1.42
N TYR A 22 9.36 -3.48 -2.12
CA TYR A 22 10.48 -4.36 -1.74
C TYR A 22 11.46 -4.63 -2.90
N GLY A 23 11.01 -4.40 -4.14
CA GLY A 23 11.73 -4.75 -5.34
C GLY A 23 12.71 -3.67 -5.82
N PRO A 24 13.12 -3.72 -7.10
CA PRO A 24 14.24 -2.92 -7.62
C PRO A 24 14.06 -1.39 -7.57
N LYS A 25 12.83 -0.89 -7.36
CA LYS A 25 12.53 0.54 -7.29
C LYS A 25 12.29 1.03 -5.86
N ALA A 26 12.39 0.16 -4.86
CA ALA A 26 12.15 0.51 -3.47
C ALA A 26 13.37 1.22 -2.87
N ASP A 27 13.15 2.39 -2.25
CA ASP A 27 14.15 3.05 -1.41
C ASP A 27 14.17 2.50 0.04
N LEU A 28 13.18 1.66 0.37
CA LEU A 28 12.97 0.99 1.67
C LEU A 28 12.90 1.93 2.88
N GLU A 29 12.75 3.25 2.67
CA GLU A 29 12.71 4.22 3.76
C GLU A 29 11.49 4.01 4.66
N TRP A 30 10.39 3.53 4.08
CA TRP A 30 9.16 3.22 4.81
C TRP A 30 9.36 2.12 5.87
N MET A 31 10.27 1.15 5.66
CA MET A 31 10.49 0.05 6.61
C MET A 31 11.08 0.52 7.94
N LYS A 32 11.73 1.69 7.98
CA LYS A 32 12.24 2.30 9.22
C LYS A 32 11.12 2.70 10.20
N PHE A 33 9.89 2.77 9.71
CA PHE A 33 8.69 3.09 10.49
C PHE A 33 7.90 1.84 10.89
N ASN A 34 8.34 0.64 10.49
CA ASN A 34 7.76 -0.59 10.99
C ASN A 34 8.03 -0.74 12.49
N GLY A 35 7.17 -1.49 13.17
CA GLY A 35 7.37 -1.80 14.59
C GLY A 35 8.73 -2.50 14.78
N PRO A 36 9.65 -1.96 15.61
CA PRO A 36 11.02 -2.45 15.72
C PRO A 36 11.13 -3.88 16.27
N TYR A 37 10.03 -4.43 16.80
CA TYR A 37 9.95 -5.76 17.38
C TYR A 37 9.67 -6.86 16.35
N PHE A 38 9.15 -6.53 15.17
CA PHE A 38 8.77 -7.52 14.15
C PHE A 38 9.96 -8.01 13.33
N ASN A 39 11.03 -7.20 13.21
CA ASN A 39 12.22 -7.51 12.41
C ASN A 39 11.87 -7.98 10.99
N ASP A 40 10.89 -7.32 10.35
CA ASP A 40 10.36 -7.74 9.05
C ASP A 40 11.47 -7.76 7.99
N PRO A 41 11.67 -8.87 7.28
CA PRO A 41 12.63 -8.94 6.19
C PRO A 41 12.12 -8.17 4.96
N ILE A 42 13.04 -7.85 4.05
CA ILE A 42 12.65 -7.45 2.70
C ILE A 42 12.02 -8.67 2.01
N GLU A 43 10.78 -8.52 1.56
CA GLU A 43 10.03 -9.63 0.98
C GLU A 43 10.57 -10.05 -0.40
N THR A 44 10.46 -11.34 -0.69
CA THR A 44 10.69 -11.85 -2.05
C THR A 44 9.42 -11.74 -2.88
N TRP A 45 9.56 -11.69 -4.22
CA TRP A 45 8.40 -11.69 -5.12
C TRP A 45 7.47 -12.88 -4.85
N ASN A 46 8.02 -14.08 -4.62
CA ASN A 46 7.23 -15.27 -4.41
C ASN A 46 6.43 -15.21 -3.10
N THR A 47 7.04 -14.73 -2.00
CA THR A 47 6.35 -14.56 -0.72
C THR A 47 5.28 -13.48 -0.81
N PHE A 48 5.60 -12.33 -1.40
CA PHE A 48 4.66 -11.23 -1.58
C PHE A 48 3.47 -11.64 -2.46
N SER A 49 3.72 -12.17 -3.66
CA SER A 49 2.69 -12.46 -4.66
C SER A 49 1.74 -13.58 -4.23
N ASN A 50 2.21 -14.57 -3.47
CA ASN A 50 1.35 -15.64 -2.92
C ASN A 50 0.75 -15.31 -1.56
N GLY A 51 1.30 -14.32 -0.85
CA GLY A 51 0.90 -13.88 0.49
C GLY A 51 0.11 -12.58 0.47
N TYR A 52 0.72 -11.51 1.01
CA TYR A 52 0.09 -10.20 1.17
C TYR A 52 -0.49 -9.67 -0.15
N GLY A 53 0.30 -9.69 -1.23
CA GLY A 53 -0.11 -9.24 -2.56
C GLY A 53 -1.39 -9.93 -3.06
N LYS A 54 -1.50 -11.25 -2.89
CA LYS A 54 -2.73 -11.99 -3.27
C LYS A 54 -3.97 -11.51 -2.53
N LYS A 55 -3.84 -11.15 -1.25
CA LYS A 55 -4.94 -10.63 -0.41
C LYS A 55 -5.36 -9.20 -0.76
N LEU A 56 -4.60 -8.51 -1.62
CA LEU A 56 -4.92 -7.18 -2.11
C LEU A 56 -5.87 -7.21 -3.31
N VAL A 57 -5.74 -8.22 -4.16
CA VAL A 57 -6.39 -8.27 -5.47
C VAL A 57 -7.90 -8.37 -5.32
N ALA A 58 -8.62 -7.51 -6.05
CA ALA A 58 -10.07 -7.43 -6.09
C ALA A 58 -10.76 -7.20 -4.73
N ASP A 59 -10.02 -6.82 -3.69
CA ASP A 59 -10.60 -6.48 -2.40
C ASP A 59 -11.27 -5.09 -2.47
N PRO A 60 -12.56 -4.96 -2.10
CA PRO A 60 -13.26 -3.69 -2.18
C PRO A 60 -12.67 -2.62 -1.24
N MET A 61 -12.05 -3.02 -0.12
CA MET A 61 -11.49 -2.14 0.91
C MET A 61 -10.00 -1.83 0.73
N LYS A 62 -9.39 -2.31 -0.36
CA LYS A 62 -7.97 -2.07 -0.66
C LYS A 62 -7.82 -1.46 -2.06
N LYS A 63 -7.09 -0.36 -2.14
CA LYS A 63 -6.88 0.39 -3.39
C LYS A 63 -5.40 0.70 -3.59
N VAL A 64 -4.97 0.69 -4.85
CA VAL A 64 -3.73 1.39 -5.21
C VAL A 64 -3.97 2.89 -5.18
N ILE A 65 -2.95 3.63 -4.75
CA ILE A 65 -2.87 5.08 -4.85
C ILE A 65 -2.08 5.41 -6.11
N ILE A 66 -2.70 6.11 -7.04
CA ILE A 66 -2.08 6.59 -8.26
C ILE A 66 -1.87 8.10 -8.14
N PHE A 67 -0.65 8.57 -8.36
CA PHE A 67 -0.29 9.98 -8.36
C PHE A 67 0.47 10.30 -9.65
N ASN A 68 -0.04 11.24 -10.45
CA ASN A 68 0.50 11.55 -11.80
C ASN A 68 0.75 10.29 -12.64
N ASN A 69 -0.25 9.40 -12.70
CA ASN A 69 -0.24 8.14 -13.46
C ASN A 69 0.76 7.07 -12.96
N GLU A 70 1.41 7.25 -11.82
CA GLU A 70 2.27 6.25 -11.18
C GLU A 70 1.59 5.64 -9.96
N ILE A 71 1.66 4.31 -9.79
CA ILE A 71 1.32 3.66 -8.52
C ILE A 71 2.43 4.03 -7.53
N ILE A 72 2.05 4.65 -6.41
CA ILE A 72 3.00 5.10 -5.38
C ILE A 72 2.79 4.43 -4.02
N GLY A 73 1.68 3.72 -3.86
CA GLY A 73 1.28 3.23 -2.56
C GLY A 73 -0.07 2.55 -2.55
N LEU A 74 -0.54 2.23 -1.34
CA LEU A 74 -1.80 1.56 -1.09
C LEU A 74 -2.56 2.29 0.01
N VAL A 75 -3.89 2.25 -0.08
CA VAL A 75 -4.78 2.52 1.05
C VAL A 75 -5.60 1.28 1.29
N ALA A 76 -5.69 0.87 2.55
CA ALA A 76 -6.43 -0.31 2.96
C ALA A 76 -7.27 0.01 4.19
N ALA A 77 -8.44 -0.60 4.26
CA ALA A 77 -9.26 -0.58 5.45
C ALA A 77 -9.73 -1.99 5.78
N TYR A 78 -10.06 -2.23 7.03
CA TYR A 78 -10.68 -3.46 7.49
C TYR A 78 -11.40 -3.24 8.82
N TRP A 79 -12.34 -4.14 9.13
CA TRP A 79 -13.06 -4.12 10.41
C TRP A 79 -12.27 -4.93 11.43
N GLU A 80 -11.69 -4.26 12.42
CA GLU A 80 -10.90 -4.89 13.50
C GLU A 80 -11.78 -5.83 14.34
N ASP A 81 -13.03 -5.42 14.56
CA ASP A 81 -14.05 -6.18 15.27
C ASP A 81 -14.85 -7.14 14.36
N GLY A 82 -14.37 -7.37 13.14
CA GLY A 82 -14.90 -8.36 12.21
C GLY A 82 -16.38 -8.18 11.89
N PRO A 83 -17.26 -9.16 12.17
CA PRO A 83 -18.68 -9.09 11.81
C PRO A 83 -19.48 -7.98 12.50
N LEU A 84 -18.99 -7.46 13.64
CA LEU A 84 -19.67 -6.36 14.36
C LEU A 84 -19.64 -5.06 13.56
N LYS A 85 -18.55 -4.82 12.82
CA LYS A 85 -18.37 -3.68 11.92
C LYS A 85 -18.60 -2.32 12.60
N GLN A 86 -18.07 -2.16 13.81
CA GLN A 86 -18.13 -0.93 14.58
C GLN A 86 -16.74 -0.30 14.76
N TRP A 87 -15.66 -1.04 14.49
CA TRP A 87 -14.30 -0.54 14.54
C TRP A 87 -13.62 -0.69 13.17
N LEU A 88 -13.69 0.39 12.38
CA LEU A 88 -12.96 0.47 11.11
C LEU A 88 -11.52 0.95 11.37
N GLU A 89 -10.54 0.16 10.98
CA GLU A 89 -9.16 0.62 10.84
C GLU A 89 -8.92 1.02 9.38
N VAL A 90 -8.22 2.14 9.17
CA VAL A 90 -7.78 2.60 7.86
C VAL A 90 -6.29 2.91 7.92
N GLY A 91 -5.53 2.31 7.00
CA GLY A 91 -4.09 2.48 6.88
C GLY A 91 -3.69 2.95 5.47
N ILE A 92 -2.61 3.72 5.41
CA ILE A 92 -2.00 4.19 4.17
C ILE A 92 -0.51 3.83 4.15
N LEU A 93 -0.04 3.39 2.98
CA LEU A 93 1.38 3.14 2.70
C LEU A 93 1.78 3.95 1.47
N LEU A 94 2.76 4.84 1.63
CA LEU A 94 3.43 5.52 0.52
C LEU A 94 4.89 5.04 0.50
N TYR A 95 5.26 4.22 -0.48
CA TYR A 95 6.49 3.44 -0.39
C TYR A 95 7.77 4.25 -0.60
N GLN A 96 7.74 5.23 -1.51
CA GLN A 96 8.92 6.02 -1.87
C GLN A 96 8.93 7.37 -1.14
N LYS A 97 10.06 7.69 -0.51
CA LYS A 97 10.27 8.95 0.21
C LYS A 97 10.12 10.19 -0.68
N LYS A 98 10.41 10.05 -1.97
CA LYS A 98 10.23 11.13 -2.97
C LYS A 98 8.80 11.67 -3.01
N ASP A 99 7.81 10.91 -2.55
CA ASP A 99 6.38 11.26 -2.58
C ASP A 99 5.83 11.74 -1.23
N TRP A 100 6.65 11.73 -0.18
CA TRP A 100 6.25 12.22 1.14
C TRP A 100 6.22 13.76 1.17
N GLY A 101 5.49 14.33 2.14
CA GLY A 101 5.38 15.78 2.31
C GLY A 101 4.54 16.51 1.25
N LYS A 102 3.97 15.79 0.27
CA LYS A 102 3.15 16.35 -0.82
C LYS A 102 1.64 16.43 -0.52
N ARG A 103 1.23 16.24 0.75
CA ARG A 103 -0.20 16.18 1.17
C ARG A 103 -1.03 15.08 0.47
N ILE A 104 -0.37 14.06 -0.08
CA ILE A 104 -1.03 12.92 -0.74
C ILE A 104 -1.86 12.15 0.28
N GLY A 105 -1.29 11.83 1.45
CA GLY A 105 -2.01 11.05 2.47
C GLY A 105 -3.30 11.71 2.97
N SER A 106 -3.30 13.02 3.16
CA SER A 106 -4.51 13.76 3.55
C SER A 106 -5.59 13.76 2.46
N GLN A 107 -5.20 13.75 1.18
CA GLN A 107 -6.15 13.69 0.07
C GLN A 107 -6.69 12.27 -0.17
N VAL A 108 -5.88 11.25 0.10
CA VAL A 108 -6.31 9.85 0.00
C VAL A 108 -7.34 9.48 1.08
N LEU A 109 -7.26 10.12 2.25
CA LEU A 109 -8.11 9.85 3.42
C LEU A 109 -9.26 10.86 3.63
N SER A 110 -9.44 11.83 2.74
CA SER A 110 -10.54 12.81 2.80
C SER A 110 -11.80 12.29 2.13
#